data_AF-A0A5R8LMQ8-F1
#
_entry.id   AF-A0A5R8LMQ8-F1
#
_cell.length_a   1.000
_cell.length_b   1.000
_cell.length_c   1.000
_cell.angle_alpha   90.00
_cell.angle_beta   90.00
_cell.angle_gamma   90.00
#
_symmetry.space_group_name_H-M   'P 1'
#
loop_
_entity.id
_entity.type
_entity.pdbx_description
1 polymer ?
#
loop_
_entity_poly.entity_id
_entity_poly.type
_entity_poly.pdbx_seq_one_letter_code
_entity_poly.pdbx_strand_id
1 'polypeptide(L)'
;MGTQLGFDWRQMVHSRKNLALAGLFVAAFIIGFFALMWTHRLDVGQTAQATANAAVANYAEYNLDTLSKSQKPLLANLDAQNSATGVIGLGIKLGEPDTTRNGLLSLRNAQLAMRQRHFKAINTMPLPPLHQLKGDVLTLTRLKNDDKPAVTGVTTSSSYIVTILPYLSWLTGAAAILLACDSWVERRRHQTLMTARPLTAGVAGSSRILTLTGFYLLILAAGLLAIVALPALFNGIGDTAYPLAVMGKTLLPLWQYLLLFGGLTLLAGIWIISFCMLLNTWVTNAYLTTFIAAAVAISPLMLPQVFRFLWFLPIPYLDSYATVSGTLIDRLNQPLASTWIGAGLLLVWVIVNLGLFGYRVKKEVA
;
A
#
# COMPACT_ATOMS: atom_id res chain seq x y z
N MET A 1 -24.85 24.52 9.07
CA MET A 1 -23.90 23.44 8.66
C MET A 1 -24.63 22.28 7.98
N GLY A 2 -25.68 21.69 8.58
CA GLY A 2 -26.40 20.53 8.01
C GLY A 2 -27.03 20.74 6.63
N THR A 3 -27.60 21.91 6.34
CA THR A 3 -28.19 22.23 5.02
C THR A 3 -27.16 22.37 3.90
N GLN A 4 -25.92 22.76 4.22
CA GLN A 4 -24.83 22.86 3.26
C GLN A 4 -24.22 21.47 2.97
N LEU A 5 -24.05 20.68 4.03
CA LEU A 5 -23.56 19.31 3.96
C LEU A 5 -24.50 18.44 3.12
N GLY A 6 -25.82 18.55 3.34
CA GLY A 6 -26.81 17.82 2.54
C GLY A 6 -26.81 18.21 1.06
N PHE A 7 -26.58 19.49 0.74
CA PHE A 7 -26.45 19.95 -0.64
C PHE A 7 -25.17 19.39 -1.30
N ASP A 8 -24.02 19.56 -0.63
CA ASP A 8 -22.74 19.06 -1.12
C ASP A 8 -22.77 17.53 -1.32
N TRP A 9 -23.45 16.81 -0.44
CA TRP A 9 -23.66 15.37 -0.55
C TRP A 9 -24.48 14.98 -1.79
N ARG A 10 -25.60 15.68 -2.04
CA ARG A 10 -26.42 15.43 -3.24
C ARG A 10 -25.63 15.68 -4.51
N GLN A 11 -24.81 16.73 -4.55
CA GLN A 11 -23.91 17.02 -5.66
C GLN A 11 -22.88 15.90 -5.86
N MET A 12 -22.32 15.35 -4.77
CA MET A 12 -21.38 14.23 -4.87
C MET A 12 -22.00 12.98 -5.48
N VAL A 13 -23.20 12.60 -5.03
CA VAL A 13 -23.88 11.37 -5.47
C VAL A 13 -24.38 11.48 -6.91
N HIS A 14 -24.82 12.66 -7.36
CA HIS A 14 -25.31 12.85 -8.73
C HIS A 14 -24.20 13.21 -9.72
N SER A 15 -22.96 13.42 -9.25
CA SER A 15 -21.82 13.71 -10.13
C SER A 15 -21.45 12.47 -10.93
N ARG A 16 -21.59 12.54 -12.25
CA ARG A 16 -21.17 11.49 -13.18
C ARG A 16 -19.70 11.12 -13.00
N LYS A 17 -18.84 12.10 -12.68
CA LYS A 17 -17.41 11.88 -12.39
C LYS A 17 -17.24 10.96 -11.17
N ASN A 18 -17.92 11.27 -10.07
CA ASN A 18 -17.76 10.54 -8.81
C ASN A 18 -18.37 9.14 -8.90
N LEU A 19 -19.49 8.99 -9.60
CA LEU A 19 -20.09 7.68 -9.89
C LEU A 19 -19.17 6.84 -10.79
N ALA A 20 -18.60 7.43 -11.84
CA ALA A 20 -17.63 6.75 -12.70
C ALA A 20 -16.37 6.36 -11.93
N LEU A 21 -15.87 7.23 -11.05
CA LEU A 21 -14.74 6.94 -10.18
C LEU A 21 -15.03 5.75 -9.26
N ALA A 22 -16.17 5.75 -8.57
CA ALA A 22 -16.57 4.65 -7.70
C ALA A 22 -16.74 3.34 -8.49
N GLY A 23 -17.37 3.41 -9.67
CA GLY A 23 -17.52 2.27 -10.56
C GLY A 23 -16.19 1.71 -11.06
N LEU A 24 -15.25 2.57 -11.49
CA LEU A 24 -13.92 2.19 -11.95
C LEU A 24 -13.09 1.58 -10.81
N PHE A 25 -13.19 2.17 -9.61
CA PHE A 25 -12.53 1.66 -8.42
C PHE A 25 -13.01 0.24 -8.06
N VAL A 26 -14.32 0.00 -8.06
CA VAL A 26 -14.89 -1.34 -7.85
C VAL A 26 -14.51 -2.29 -8.99
N ALA A 27 -14.60 -1.84 -10.24
CA ALA A 27 -14.22 -2.64 -11.41
C ALA A 27 -12.75 -3.07 -11.36
N ALA A 28 -11.84 -2.22 -10.87
CA ALA A 28 -10.43 -2.57 -10.69
C ALA A 28 -10.24 -3.78 -9.76
N PHE A 29 -11.03 -3.90 -8.69
CA PHE A 29 -10.98 -5.08 -7.81
C PHE A 29 -11.56 -6.33 -8.46
N ILE A 30 -12.63 -6.19 -9.24
CA ILE A 30 -13.24 -7.32 -9.95
C ILE A 30 -12.27 -7.85 -11.00
N ILE A 31 -11.72 -6.96 -11.83
CA ILE A 31 -10.73 -7.29 -12.86
C ILE A 31 -9.47 -7.89 -12.22
N GLY A 32 -8.96 -7.27 -11.15
CA GLY A 32 -7.79 -7.77 -10.41
C GLY A 32 -8.00 -9.17 -9.85
N PHE A 33 -9.19 -9.46 -9.31
CA PHE A 33 -9.52 -10.79 -8.82
C PHE A 33 -9.51 -11.83 -9.94
N PHE A 34 -10.24 -11.58 -11.04
CA PHE A 34 -10.28 -12.54 -12.15
C PHE A 34 -8.91 -12.71 -12.81
N ALA A 35 -8.11 -11.65 -12.93
CA ALA A 35 -6.75 -11.75 -13.46
C ALA A 35 -5.85 -12.64 -12.57
N LEU A 36 -5.92 -12.48 -11.25
CA LEU A 36 -5.12 -13.28 -10.30
C LEU A 36 -5.64 -14.70 -10.15
N MET A 37 -6.96 -14.89 -10.20
CA MET A 37 -7.59 -16.21 -10.18
C MET A 37 -7.23 -16.99 -11.45
N TRP A 38 -7.35 -16.37 -12.63
CA TRP A 38 -7.06 -17.00 -13.93
C TRP A 38 -5.60 -17.40 -14.09
N THR A 39 -4.69 -16.59 -13.54
CA THR A 39 -3.27 -16.89 -13.60
C THR A 39 -2.85 -18.01 -12.64
N HIS A 40 -3.72 -18.42 -11.67
CA HIS A 40 -3.51 -19.46 -10.65
C HIS A 40 -2.13 -19.44 -9.95
N ARG A 41 -1.38 -18.37 -10.11
CA ARG A 41 0.01 -18.24 -9.70
C ARG A 41 0.09 -16.94 -8.95
N LEU A 42 0.18 -17.03 -7.62
CA LEU A 42 0.83 -15.93 -6.92
C LEU A 42 2.21 -15.75 -7.54
N ASP A 43 2.64 -14.50 -7.51
CA ASP A 43 3.98 -14.03 -7.82
C ASP A 43 5.08 -14.87 -7.13
N VAL A 44 4.76 -15.69 -6.12
CA VAL A 44 5.64 -16.65 -5.45
C VAL A 44 6.45 -17.52 -6.43
N GLY A 45 5.82 -18.08 -7.47
CA GLY A 45 6.53 -18.93 -8.45
C GLY A 45 7.49 -18.12 -9.33
N GLN A 46 7.05 -16.96 -9.81
CA GLN A 46 7.86 -16.08 -10.66
C GLN A 46 8.98 -15.39 -9.87
N THR A 47 8.71 -14.90 -8.67
CA THR A 47 9.71 -14.33 -7.75
C THR A 47 10.70 -15.37 -7.26
N ALA A 48 10.27 -16.60 -6.96
CA ALA A 48 11.16 -17.71 -6.64
C ALA A 48 12.08 -18.02 -7.84
N GLN A 49 11.54 -18.06 -9.05
CA GLN A 49 12.32 -18.33 -10.25
C GLN A 49 13.24 -17.17 -10.63
N ALA A 50 12.83 -15.92 -10.43
CA ALA A 50 13.69 -14.75 -10.58
C ALA A 50 14.83 -14.76 -9.54
N THR A 51 14.54 -15.20 -8.32
CA THR A 51 15.57 -15.39 -7.28
C THR A 51 16.55 -16.50 -7.68
N ALA A 52 16.04 -17.62 -8.21
CA ALA A 52 16.88 -18.71 -8.69
C ALA A 52 17.77 -18.28 -9.86
N ASN A 53 17.21 -17.57 -10.84
CA ASN A 53 17.96 -17.04 -11.99
C ASN A 53 19.03 -16.03 -11.53
N ALA A 54 18.71 -15.16 -10.57
CA ALA A 54 19.67 -14.23 -9.99
C ALA A 54 20.75 -14.95 -9.17
N ALA A 55 20.40 -16.04 -8.47
CA ALA A 55 21.38 -16.88 -7.79
C ALA A 55 22.36 -17.49 -8.78
N VAL A 56 21.86 -18.15 -9.84
CA VAL A 56 22.64 -18.74 -10.94
C VAL A 56 23.52 -17.71 -11.62
N ALA A 57 23.01 -16.51 -11.90
CA ALA A 57 23.80 -15.43 -12.48
C ALA A 57 24.96 -15.01 -11.56
N ASN A 58 24.71 -14.94 -10.25
CA ASN A 58 25.78 -14.68 -9.29
C ASN A 58 26.80 -15.83 -9.20
N TYR A 59 26.40 -17.10 -9.39
CA TYR A 59 27.37 -18.21 -9.47
C TYR A 59 28.36 -18.03 -10.62
N ALA A 60 27.89 -17.56 -11.78
CA ALA A 60 28.72 -17.40 -12.96
C ALA A 60 29.87 -16.38 -12.78
N GLU A 61 29.76 -15.48 -11.80
CA GLU A 61 30.81 -14.51 -11.46
C GLU A 61 31.92 -15.11 -10.57
N TYR A 62 31.73 -16.28 -9.97
CA TYR A 62 32.71 -16.92 -9.08
C TYR A 62 33.32 -18.17 -9.70
N ASN A 63 34.66 -18.23 -9.73
CA ASN A 63 35.37 -19.45 -10.12
C ASN A 63 35.37 -20.43 -8.92
N LEU A 64 34.69 -21.57 -9.08
CA LEU A 64 34.52 -22.59 -8.04
C LEU A 64 35.84 -23.22 -7.58
N ASP A 65 36.86 -23.22 -8.45
CA ASP A 65 38.16 -23.85 -8.20
C ASP A 65 39.12 -22.97 -7.37
N THR A 66 38.87 -21.66 -7.28
CA THR A 66 39.70 -20.69 -6.54
C THR A 66 38.96 -20.03 -5.37
N LEU A 67 37.91 -20.69 -4.87
CA LEU A 67 37.00 -20.12 -3.88
C LEU A 67 37.71 -19.80 -2.55
N SER A 68 37.78 -18.52 -2.20
CA SER A 68 38.35 -18.09 -0.93
C SER A 68 37.50 -18.61 0.26
N LYS A 69 38.14 -18.86 1.41
CA LYS A 69 37.43 -19.26 2.66
C LYS A 69 36.31 -18.27 3.03
N SER A 70 36.44 -16.99 2.67
CA SER A 70 35.43 -15.95 2.90
C SER A 70 34.20 -16.04 1.98
N GLN A 71 34.30 -16.74 0.84
CA GLN A 71 33.23 -16.84 -0.17
C GLN A 71 32.37 -18.10 -0.01
N LYS A 72 32.87 -19.13 0.69
CA LYS A 72 32.12 -20.37 0.98
C LYS A 72 30.75 -20.13 1.65
N PRO A 73 30.60 -19.20 2.63
CA PRO A 73 29.31 -18.92 3.25
C PRO A 73 28.30 -18.24 2.30
N LEU A 74 28.79 -17.50 1.30
CA LEU A 74 27.93 -16.90 0.27
C LEU A 74 27.42 -17.99 -0.67
N LEU A 75 28.31 -18.86 -1.15
CA LEU A 75 27.94 -20.00 -2.02
C LEU A 75 26.89 -20.89 -1.38
N ALA A 76 27.12 -21.31 -0.12
CA ALA A 76 26.17 -22.13 0.62
C ALA A 76 24.80 -21.44 0.81
N ASN A 77 24.78 -20.10 0.89
CA ASN A 77 23.53 -19.35 0.95
C ASN A 77 22.80 -19.33 -0.40
N LEU A 78 23.53 -19.12 -1.49
CA LEU A 78 22.99 -19.21 -2.85
C LEU A 78 22.42 -20.60 -3.13
N ASP A 79 23.10 -21.66 -2.67
CA ASP A 79 22.68 -23.05 -2.85
C ASP A 79 21.39 -23.30 -2.10
N ALA A 80 21.31 -22.79 -0.86
CA ALA A 80 20.11 -22.88 -0.03
C ALA A 80 18.92 -22.14 -0.66
N GLN A 81 19.15 -20.95 -1.25
CA GLN A 81 18.09 -20.23 -1.96
C GLN A 81 17.63 -21.03 -3.20
N ASN A 82 18.55 -21.52 -4.02
CA ASN A 82 18.22 -22.29 -5.22
C ASN A 82 17.47 -23.60 -4.87
N SER A 83 17.97 -24.37 -3.90
CA SER A 83 17.31 -25.58 -3.41
C SER A 83 15.91 -25.29 -2.89
N ALA A 84 15.74 -24.24 -2.08
CA ALA A 84 14.43 -23.84 -1.56
C ALA A 84 13.44 -23.47 -2.67
N THR A 85 13.89 -22.82 -3.74
CA THR A 85 13.03 -22.53 -4.92
C THR A 85 12.58 -23.81 -5.64
N GLY A 86 13.46 -24.82 -5.72
CA GLY A 86 13.11 -26.14 -6.23
C GLY A 86 12.01 -26.82 -5.39
N VAL A 87 12.13 -26.77 -4.06
CA VAL A 87 11.12 -27.30 -3.13
C VAL A 87 9.77 -26.58 -3.28
N ILE A 88 9.77 -25.26 -3.42
CA ILE A 88 8.55 -24.47 -3.71
C ILE A 88 7.91 -24.94 -5.03
N GLY A 89 8.71 -25.06 -6.09
CA GLY A 89 8.22 -25.51 -7.40
C GLY A 89 7.64 -26.92 -7.38
N LEU A 90 8.25 -27.83 -6.63
CA LEU A 90 7.75 -29.19 -6.43
C LEU A 90 6.43 -29.18 -5.66
N GLY A 91 6.37 -28.48 -4.52
CA GLY A 91 5.17 -28.39 -3.69
C GLY A 91 3.97 -27.81 -4.46
N ILE A 92 4.19 -26.78 -5.27
CA ILE A 92 3.13 -26.19 -6.12
C ILE A 92 2.65 -27.19 -7.18
N LYS A 93 3.56 -27.90 -7.86
CA LYS A 93 3.20 -28.88 -8.90
C LYS A 93 2.47 -30.10 -8.34
N LEU A 94 2.83 -30.54 -7.15
CA LEU A 94 2.23 -31.70 -6.47
C LEU A 94 0.98 -31.33 -5.66
N GLY A 95 0.66 -30.03 -5.52
CA GLY A 95 -0.47 -29.60 -4.69
C GLY A 95 -0.22 -29.81 -3.19
N GLU A 96 1.04 -29.83 -2.76
CA GLU A 96 1.44 -30.06 -1.37
C GLU A 96 1.73 -28.71 -0.66
N PRO A 97 0.77 -28.20 0.15
CA PRO A 97 0.91 -26.90 0.79
C PRO A 97 2.02 -26.86 1.84
N ASP A 98 2.28 -27.98 2.52
CA ASP A 98 3.34 -28.07 3.54
C ASP A 98 4.74 -28.03 2.93
N THR A 99 4.94 -28.75 1.83
CA THR A 99 6.17 -28.71 1.04
C THR A 99 6.42 -27.29 0.55
N THR A 100 5.37 -26.61 0.06
CA THR A 100 5.46 -25.23 -0.40
C THR A 100 5.79 -24.25 0.75
N ARG A 101 5.11 -24.38 1.90
CA ARG A 101 5.36 -23.58 3.12
C ARG A 101 6.79 -23.76 3.62
N ASN A 102 7.29 -24.99 3.67
CA ASN A 102 8.64 -25.30 4.12
C ASN A 102 9.70 -24.75 3.14
N GLY A 103 9.46 -24.86 1.83
CA GLY A 103 10.29 -24.23 0.81
C GLY A 103 10.34 -22.71 0.97
N LEU A 104 9.18 -22.06 1.15
CA LEU A 104 9.07 -20.62 1.42
C LEU A 104 9.84 -20.18 2.66
N LEU A 105 9.68 -20.92 3.77
CA LEU A 105 10.37 -20.63 5.03
C LEU A 105 11.89 -20.73 4.85
N SER A 106 12.35 -21.78 4.16
CA SER A 106 13.78 -22.01 3.88
C SER A 106 14.35 -20.91 3.00
N LEU A 107 13.63 -20.50 1.95
CA LEU A 107 14.02 -19.41 1.07
C LEU A 107 14.13 -18.09 1.84
N ARG A 108 13.12 -17.73 2.64
CA ARG A 108 13.11 -16.48 3.40
C ARG A 108 14.18 -16.44 4.49
N ASN A 109 14.49 -17.57 5.13
CA ASN A 109 15.60 -17.69 6.06
C ASN A 109 16.96 -17.48 5.38
N ALA A 110 17.17 -18.07 4.21
CA ALA A 110 18.40 -17.89 3.44
C ALA A 110 18.56 -16.41 3.00
N GLN A 111 17.50 -15.78 2.49
CA GLN A 111 17.50 -14.36 2.12
C GLN A 111 17.74 -13.43 3.31
N LEU A 112 17.18 -13.75 4.49
CA LEU A 112 17.42 -13.00 5.71
C LEU A 112 18.88 -13.10 6.16
N ALA A 113 19.44 -14.30 6.17
CA ALA A 113 20.85 -14.53 6.50
C ALA A 113 21.78 -13.79 5.53
N MET A 114 21.40 -13.73 4.24
CA MET A 114 22.15 -12.98 3.24
C MET A 114 22.17 -11.49 3.55
N ARG A 115 21.03 -10.87 3.85
CA ARG A 115 20.95 -9.45 4.23
C ARG A 115 21.68 -9.13 5.53
N GLN A 116 21.60 -10.00 6.54
CA GLN A 116 22.25 -9.79 7.84
C GLN A 116 23.79 -9.85 7.78
N ARG A 117 24.33 -10.71 6.90
CA ARG A 117 25.78 -10.88 6.72
C ARG A 117 26.39 -9.87 5.74
N HIS A 118 25.59 -8.96 5.18
CA HIS A 118 26.04 -7.90 4.26
C HIS A 118 26.92 -8.40 3.10
N PHE A 119 26.57 -9.55 2.50
CA PHE A 119 27.34 -10.08 1.36
C PHE A 119 27.31 -9.10 0.17
N LYS A 120 28.42 -9.04 -0.60
CA LYS A 120 28.53 -8.18 -1.79
C LYS A 120 27.45 -8.47 -2.86
N ALA A 121 26.99 -9.72 -2.96
CA ALA A 121 25.94 -10.14 -3.90
C ALA A 121 24.54 -9.58 -3.59
N ILE A 122 24.34 -8.88 -2.47
CA ILE A 122 23.05 -8.24 -2.15
C ILE A 122 22.62 -7.25 -3.26
N ASN A 123 23.58 -6.59 -3.91
CA ASN A 123 23.29 -5.52 -4.88
C ASN A 123 22.75 -6.03 -6.22
N THR A 124 22.98 -7.30 -6.56
CA THR A 124 22.57 -7.92 -7.82
C THR A 124 21.38 -8.86 -7.66
N MET A 125 20.91 -9.06 -6.42
CA MET A 125 19.79 -9.96 -6.11
C MET A 125 18.48 -9.21 -5.85
N PRO A 126 17.34 -9.74 -6.36
CA PRO A 126 16.00 -9.22 -6.05
C PRO A 126 15.59 -9.66 -4.63
N LEU A 127 16.22 -9.08 -3.61
CA LEU A 127 15.95 -9.39 -2.20
C LEU A 127 14.84 -8.48 -1.65
N PRO A 128 13.77 -9.04 -1.06
CA PRO A 128 12.78 -8.24 -0.35
C PRO A 128 13.42 -7.40 0.77
N PRO A 129 12.79 -6.28 1.20
CA PRO A 129 13.26 -5.47 2.31
C PRO A 129 13.39 -6.27 3.62
N LEU A 130 14.27 -5.83 4.52
CA LEU A 130 14.62 -6.56 5.74
C LEU A 130 13.41 -6.79 6.67
N HIS A 131 12.58 -5.77 6.88
CA HIS A 131 11.41 -5.87 7.74
C HIS A 131 10.33 -6.79 7.14
N GLN A 132 10.20 -6.80 5.80
CA GLN A 132 9.35 -7.78 5.12
C GLN A 132 9.90 -9.19 5.29
N LEU A 133 11.21 -9.43 5.10
CA LEU A 133 11.81 -10.75 5.30
C LEU A 133 11.63 -11.26 6.73
N LYS A 134 11.88 -10.42 7.74
CA LYS A 134 11.64 -10.78 9.15
C LYS A 134 10.17 -11.13 9.40
N GLY A 135 9.27 -10.34 8.80
CA GLY A 135 7.82 -10.58 8.89
C GLY A 135 7.38 -11.88 8.23
N ASP A 136 7.88 -12.17 7.04
CA ASP A 136 7.60 -13.40 6.29
C ASP A 136 8.09 -14.63 7.06
N VAL A 137 9.33 -14.61 7.59
CA VAL A 137 9.87 -15.71 8.41
C VAL A 137 9.02 -15.93 9.66
N LEU A 138 8.66 -14.86 10.37
CA LEU A 138 7.85 -14.95 11.58
C LEU A 138 6.46 -15.53 11.28
N THR A 139 5.83 -15.06 10.19
CA THR A 139 4.53 -15.52 9.73
C THR A 139 4.56 -16.99 9.33
N LEU A 140 5.52 -17.40 8.49
CA LEU A 140 5.68 -18.77 8.02
C LEU A 140 6.04 -19.74 9.16
N THR A 141 6.84 -19.30 10.14
CA THR A 141 7.16 -20.10 11.33
C THR A 141 5.90 -20.33 12.17
N ARG A 142 5.07 -19.30 12.36
CA ARG A 142 3.80 -19.45 13.10
C ARG A 142 2.84 -20.38 12.37
N LEU A 143 2.70 -20.24 11.05
CA LEU A 143 1.89 -21.13 10.23
C LEU A 143 2.36 -22.59 10.29
N LYS A 144 3.67 -22.81 10.33
CA LYS A 144 4.24 -24.15 10.52
C LYS A 144 3.89 -24.74 11.89
N ASN A 145 3.97 -23.94 12.96
CA ASN A 145 3.67 -24.39 14.31
C ASN A 145 2.16 -24.66 14.51
N ASP A 146 1.30 -23.90 13.85
CA ASP A 146 -0.16 -24.05 13.92
C ASP A 146 -0.70 -25.06 12.88
N ASP A 147 0.20 -25.73 12.15
CA ASP A 147 -0.08 -26.64 11.03
C ASP A 147 -1.06 -26.07 9.98
N LYS A 148 -0.88 -24.79 9.66
CA LYS A 148 -1.67 -24.08 8.65
C LYS A 148 -0.91 -23.93 7.33
N PRO A 149 -1.58 -24.05 6.18
CA PRO A 149 -0.95 -23.85 4.88
C PRO A 149 -0.57 -22.37 4.69
N ALA A 150 0.53 -22.11 3.99
CA ALA A 150 0.85 -20.76 3.53
C ALA A 150 -0.06 -20.35 2.36
N VAL A 151 -0.41 -19.07 2.27
CA VAL A 151 -1.15 -18.54 1.11
C VAL A 151 -0.25 -18.57 -0.13
N THR A 152 -0.55 -19.49 -1.06
CA THR A 152 0.21 -19.75 -2.30
C THR A 152 -0.60 -19.50 -3.57
N GLY A 153 -1.92 -19.33 -3.45
CA GLY A 153 -2.86 -19.01 -4.52
C GLY A 153 -3.95 -18.04 -4.04
N VAL A 154 -4.64 -17.40 -4.99
CA VAL A 154 -5.83 -16.58 -4.73
C VAL A 154 -7.07 -17.46 -4.89
N THR A 155 -7.45 -18.15 -3.82
CA THR A 155 -8.64 -19.02 -3.79
C THR A 155 -9.73 -18.41 -2.92
N THR A 156 -9.42 -18.06 -1.68
CA THR A 156 -10.36 -17.48 -0.69
C THR A 156 -10.24 -15.96 -0.59
N SER A 157 -11.23 -15.30 0.04
CA SER A 157 -11.17 -13.85 0.26
C SER A 157 -9.93 -13.43 1.04
N SER A 158 -9.58 -14.19 2.08
CA SER A 158 -8.38 -13.94 2.90
C SER A 158 -7.10 -14.00 2.05
N SER A 159 -6.98 -14.99 1.15
CA SER A 159 -5.83 -15.08 0.25
C SER A 159 -5.77 -13.95 -0.78
N TYR A 160 -6.92 -13.51 -1.29
CA TYR A 160 -7.00 -12.38 -2.22
C TYR A 160 -6.55 -11.07 -1.55
N ILE A 161 -7.07 -10.82 -0.34
CA ILE A 161 -6.71 -9.64 0.47
C ILE A 161 -5.20 -9.59 0.69
N VAL A 162 -4.61 -10.67 1.19
CA VAL A 162 -3.16 -10.75 1.47
C VAL A 162 -2.33 -10.40 0.23
N THR A 163 -2.80 -10.83 -0.94
CA THR A 163 -2.11 -10.62 -2.21
C THR A 163 -2.21 -9.19 -2.72
N ILE A 164 -3.37 -8.55 -2.59
CA ILE A 164 -3.61 -7.21 -3.15
C ILE A 164 -3.20 -6.06 -2.22
N LEU A 165 -2.97 -6.33 -0.94
CA LEU A 165 -2.57 -5.35 0.07
C LEU A 165 -1.45 -4.37 -0.36
N PRO A 166 -0.33 -4.83 -0.98
CA PRO A 166 0.72 -3.91 -1.43
C PRO A 166 0.26 -2.87 -2.45
N TYR A 167 -0.70 -3.23 -3.30
CA TYR A 167 -1.23 -2.37 -4.36
C TYR A 167 -2.36 -1.47 -3.89
N LEU A 168 -3.07 -1.90 -2.83
CA LEU A 168 -4.25 -1.23 -2.32
C LEU A 168 -3.97 0.21 -1.87
N SER A 169 -2.80 0.47 -1.29
CA SER A 169 -2.38 1.82 -0.86
C SER A 169 -2.32 2.81 -2.03
N TRP A 170 -1.78 2.37 -3.17
CA TRP A 170 -1.63 3.21 -4.36
C TRP A 170 -2.97 3.44 -5.06
N LEU A 171 -3.79 2.39 -5.16
CA LEU A 171 -5.11 2.48 -5.77
C LEU A 171 -6.03 3.43 -4.98
N THR A 172 -6.04 3.30 -3.65
CA THR A 172 -6.82 4.15 -2.74
C THR A 172 -6.30 5.59 -2.69
N GLY A 173 -4.99 5.79 -2.79
CA GLY A 173 -4.38 7.11 -2.94
C GLY A 173 -4.77 7.79 -4.25
N ALA A 174 -4.73 7.07 -5.38
CA ALA A 174 -5.16 7.58 -6.68
C ALA A 174 -6.65 7.96 -6.68
N ALA A 175 -7.50 7.14 -6.06
CA ALA A 175 -8.91 7.46 -5.89
C ALA A 175 -9.12 8.74 -5.08
N ALA A 176 -8.36 8.96 -4.00
CA ALA A 176 -8.41 10.19 -3.21
C ALA A 176 -8.00 11.43 -4.03
N ILE A 177 -6.94 11.33 -4.85
CA ILE A 177 -6.48 12.42 -5.71
C ILE A 177 -7.57 12.79 -6.73
N LEU A 178 -8.10 11.81 -7.47
CA LEU A 178 -9.10 12.04 -8.51
C LEU A 178 -10.44 12.55 -7.94
N LEU A 179 -10.78 12.14 -6.73
CA LEU A 179 -11.94 12.64 -6.02
C LEU A 179 -11.77 14.12 -5.64
N ALA A 180 -10.59 14.51 -5.17
CA ALA A 180 -10.33 15.83 -4.60
C ALA A 180 -9.74 16.88 -5.56
N CYS A 181 -9.30 16.50 -6.76
CA CYS A 181 -8.53 17.38 -7.65
C CYS A 181 -9.27 18.64 -8.11
N ASP A 182 -10.60 18.61 -8.25
CA ASP A 182 -11.45 19.75 -8.63
C ASP A 182 -12.21 20.37 -7.44
N SER A 183 -11.94 19.89 -6.22
CA SER A 183 -12.71 20.15 -5.00
C SER A 183 -13.07 21.61 -4.75
N TRP A 184 -12.14 22.54 -5.03
CA TRP A 184 -12.31 23.98 -4.83
C TRP A 184 -12.40 24.77 -6.15
N VAL A 185 -11.86 24.22 -7.23
CA VAL A 185 -11.90 24.83 -8.58
C VAL A 185 -13.34 24.91 -9.09
N GLU A 186 -14.14 23.87 -8.88
CA GLU A 186 -15.55 23.81 -9.31
C GLU A 186 -16.39 24.94 -8.67
N ARG A 187 -16.15 25.26 -7.39
CA ARG A 187 -16.84 26.36 -6.71
C ARG A 187 -16.44 27.74 -7.22
N ARG A 188 -15.18 27.95 -7.58
CA ARG A 188 -14.75 29.21 -8.22
C ARG A 188 -15.36 29.38 -9.61
N ARG A 189 -15.53 28.29 -10.37
CA ARG A 189 -16.14 28.33 -11.72
C ARG A 189 -17.63 28.64 -11.70
N HIS A 190 -18.33 28.24 -10.64
CA HIS A 190 -19.76 28.53 -10.46
C HIS A 190 -19.97 29.61 -9.39
N GLN A 191 -19.52 30.83 -9.67
CA GLN A 191 -19.73 32.01 -8.78
C GLN A 191 -21.21 32.22 -8.41
N THR A 192 -22.15 31.84 -9.30
CA THR A 192 -23.60 31.86 -9.04
C THR A 192 -24.05 30.97 -7.89
N LEU A 193 -23.32 29.88 -7.58
CA LEU A 193 -23.58 29.05 -6.40
C LEU A 193 -23.07 29.69 -5.11
N MET A 194 -22.05 30.55 -5.19
CA MET A 194 -21.49 31.26 -4.03
C MET A 194 -22.25 32.54 -3.70
N THR A 195 -22.79 33.25 -4.71
CA THR A 195 -23.61 34.45 -4.49
C THR A 195 -25.03 34.13 -3.99
N ALA A 196 -25.58 32.96 -4.33
CA ALA A 196 -26.90 32.54 -3.84
C ALA A 196 -26.93 32.11 -2.36
N ARG A 197 -25.77 31.82 -1.74
CA ARG A 197 -25.64 31.54 -0.31
C ARG A 197 -24.33 32.13 0.23
N PRO A 198 -24.36 33.31 0.87
CA PRO A 198 -23.18 33.90 1.49
C PRO A 198 -22.81 33.07 2.74
N LEU A 199 -22.08 31.98 2.52
CA LEU A 199 -21.50 31.17 3.57
C LEU A 199 -20.09 31.67 3.86
N THR A 200 -19.71 31.70 5.13
CA THR A 200 -18.32 31.97 5.50
C THR A 200 -17.41 30.89 4.91
N ALA A 201 -16.28 31.32 4.35
CA ALA A 201 -15.27 30.46 3.74
C ALA A 201 -14.92 29.21 4.58
N GLY A 202 -14.88 29.37 5.91
CA GLY A 202 -14.62 28.27 6.85
C GLY A 202 -15.71 27.20 6.87
N VAL A 203 -16.99 27.59 6.85
CA VAL A 203 -18.12 26.65 6.83
C VAL A 203 -18.19 25.93 5.47
N ALA A 204 -17.94 26.67 4.38
CA ALA A 204 -17.89 26.13 3.04
C ALA A 204 -16.76 25.10 2.86
N GLY A 205 -15.56 25.37 3.37
CA GLY A 205 -14.42 24.46 3.35
C GLY A 205 -14.63 23.22 4.22
N SER A 206 -15.12 23.42 5.45
CA SER A 206 -15.39 22.33 6.40
C SER A 206 -16.45 21.35 5.89
N SER A 207 -17.51 21.87 5.26
CA SER A 207 -18.52 21.03 4.60
C SER A 207 -17.92 20.22 3.44
N ARG A 208 -17.04 20.82 2.65
CA ARG A 208 -16.43 20.16 1.49
C ARG A 208 -15.46 19.06 1.89
N ILE A 209 -14.60 19.27 2.89
CA ILE A 209 -13.72 18.19 3.37
C ILE A 209 -14.52 17.04 3.97
N LEU A 210 -15.58 17.33 4.73
CA LEU A 210 -16.38 16.29 5.37
C LEU A 210 -17.17 15.47 4.33
N THR A 211 -17.71 16.11 3.29
CA THR A 211 -18.38 15.39 2.20
C THR A 211 -17.43 14.59 1.32
N LEU A 212 -16.25 15.13 0.98
CA LEU A 212 -15.21 14.37 0.26
C LEU A 212 -14.72 13.18 1.08
N THR A 213 -14.45 13.37 2.36
CA THR A 213 -14.01 12.30 3.27
C THR A 213 -15.09 11.23 3.43
N GLY A 214 -16.35 11.64 3.60
CA GLY A 214 -17.49 10.72 3.68
C GLY A 214 -17.67 9.90 2.40
N PHE A 215 -17.55 10.53 1.24
CA PHE A 215 -17.64 9.82 -0.05
C PHE A 215 -16.43 8.89 -0.27
N TYR A 216 -15.24 9.32 0.13
CA TYR A 216 -14.04 8.47 0.12
C TYR A 216 -14.20 7.24 1.00
N LEU A 217 -14.77 7.39 2.20
CA LEU A 217 -15.08 6.27 3.09
C LEU A 217 -16.06 5.29 2.44
N LEU A 218 -17.09 5.77 1.73
CA LEU A 218 -17.98 4.90 0.96
C LEU A 218 -17.26 4.15 -0.15
N ILE A 219 -16.35 4.80 -0.87
CA ILE A 219 -15.51 4.14 -1.89
C ILE A 219 -14.67 3.03 -1.26
N LEU A 220 -14.03 3.30 -0.12
CA LEU A 220 -13.24 2.30 0.61
C LEU A 220 -14.11 1.13 1.10
N ALA A 221 -15.30 1.41 1.65
CA ALA A 221 -16.23 0.39 2.10
C ALA A 221 -16.75 -0.48 0.95
N ALA A 222 -17.09 0.14 -0.20
CA ALA A 222 -17.50 -0.58 -1.41
C ALA A 222 -16.36 -1.46 -1.96
N GLY A 223 -15.12 -0.95 -1.97
CA GLY A 223 -13.94 -1.72 -2.35
C GLY A 223 -13.70 -2.90 -1.42
N LEU A 224 -13.76 -2.69 -0.11
CA LEU A 224 -13.62 -3.77 0.88
C LEU A 224 -14.70 -4.84 0.69
N LEU A 225 -15.96 -4.43 0.48
CA LEU A 225 -17.06 -5.35 0.22
C LEU A 225 -16.81 -6.14 -1.07
N ALA A 226 -16.34 -5.50 -2.15
CA ALA A 226 -16.00 -6.19 -3.39
C ALA A 226 -14.87 -7.23 -3.18
N ILE A 227 -13.82 -6.88 -2.44
CA ILE A 227 -12.69 -7.78 -2.15
C ILE A 227 -13.12 -8.97 -1.28
N VAL A 228 -14.07 -8.77 -0.35
CA VAL A 228 -14.54 -9.84 0.54
C VAL A 228 -15.61 -10.70 -0.12
N ALA A 229 -16.63 -10.09 -0.72
CA ALA A 229 -17.79 -10.80 -1.26
C ALA A 229 -17.46 -11.58 -2.52
N LEU A 230 -16.67 -11.00 -3.43
CA LEU A 230 -16.39 -11.61 -4.73
C LEU A 230 -15.71 -12.99 -4.61
N PRO A 231 -14.62 -13.17 -3.84
CA PRO A 231 -14.03 -14.50 -3.66
C PRO A 231 -14.86 -15.41 -2.76
N ALA A 232 -15.61 -14.83 -1.80
CA ALA A 232 -16.45 -15.60 -0.89
C ALA A 232 -17.58 -16.35 -1.62
N LEU A 233 -18.09 -15.79 -2.72
CA LEU A 233 -19.08 -16.44 -3.56
C LEU A 233 -18.56 -17.71 -4.26
N PHE A 234 -17.25 -17.80 -4.53
CA PHE A 234 -16.66 -18.95 -5.23
C PHE A 234 -16.08 -19.98 -4.26
N ASN A 235 -15.29 -19.55 -3.29
CA ASN A 235 -14.49 -20.45 -2.44
C ASN A 235 -14.54 -20.11 -0.95
N GLY A 236 -15.47 -19.23 -0.53
CA GLY A 236 -15.62 -18.81 0.87
C GLY A 236 -14.59 -17.79 1.36
N ILE A 237 -14.75 -17.36 2.62
CA ILE A 237 -14.03 -16.23 3.22
C ILE A 237 -12.56 -16.59 3.54
N GLY A 238 -12.28 -17.86 3.88
CA GLY A 238 -10.96 -18.31 4.33
C GLY A 238 -10.65 -17.96 5.79
N ASP A 239 -9.37 -18.02 6.17
CA ASP A 239 -8.91 -17.76 7.54
C ASP A 239 -8.75 -16.26 7.83
N THR A 240 -9.74 -15.67 8.51
CA THR A 240 -9.72 -14.26 8.94
C THR A 240 -8.76 -14.00 10.12
N ALA A 241 -8.26 -15.06 10.75
CA ALA A 241 -7.22 -15.01 11.79
C ALA A 241 -5.83 -15.32 11.21
N TYR A 242 -5.67 -15.30 9.89
CA TYR A 242 -4.37 -15.52 9.24
C TYR A 242 -3.33 -14.53 9.79
N PRO A 243 -2.19 -15.00 10.32
CA PRO A 243 -1.20 -14.13 10.94
C PRO A 243 -0.49 -13.31 9.88
N LEU A 244 -0.37 -12.00 10.12
CA LEU A 244 0.44 -11.08 9.33
C LEU A 244 1.36 -10.28 10.23
N ALA A 245 2.62 -10.15 9.82
CA ALA A 245 3.59 -9.38 10.56
C ALA A 245 3.44 -7.87 10.32
N VAL A 246 3.30 -7.12 11.40
CA VAL A 246 3.46 -5.67 11.44
C VAL A 246 4.90 -5.33 11.78
N MET A 247 5.50 -4.44 11.00
CA MET A 247 6.87 -3.96 11.19
C MET A 247 7.93 -5.09 11.31
N GLY A 248 7.66 -6.26 10.73
CA GLY A 248 8.51 -7.44 10.84
C GLY A 248 8.76 -7.95 12.26
N LYS A 249 7.92 -7.58 13.25
CA LYS A 249 8.14 -7.90 14.68
C LYS A 249 6.94 -8.55 15.36
N THR A 250 5.74 -8.07 15.09
CA THR A 250 4.53 -8.48 15.81
C THR A 250 3.55 -9.11 14.85
N LEU A 251 3.03 -10.29 15.18
CA LEU A 251 1.97 -10.95 14.40
C LEU A 251 0.60 -10.43 14.85
N LEU A 252 -0.19 -9.95 13.91
CA LEU A 252 -1.59 -9.63 14.10
C LEU A 252 -2.45 -10.55 13.21
N PRO A 253 -3.64 -10.96 13.65
CA PRO A 253 -4.60 -11.61 12.77
C PRO A 253 -5.02 -10.66 11.65
N LEU A 254 -5.38 -11.21 10.49
CA LEU A 254 -5.71 -10.46 9.27
C LEU A 254 -6.73 -9.34 9.53
N TRP A 255 -7.78 -9.59 10.31
CA TRP A 255 -8.77 -8.54 10.63
C TRP A 255 -8.19 -7.35 11.39
N GLN A 256 -7.27 -7.56 12.35
CA GLN A 256 -6.60 -6.47 13.06
C GLN A 256 -5.64 -5.72 12.15
N TYR A 257 -4.92 -6.46 11.31
CA TYR A 257 -4.04 -5.88 10.30
C TYR A 257 -4.84 -4.96 9.35
N LEU A 258 -6.01 -5.40 8.90
CA LEU A 258 -6.90 -4.62 8.03
C LEU A 258 -7.44 -3.37 8.71
N LEU A 259 -7.76 -3.41 10.00
CA LEU A 259 -8.18 -2.23 10.75
C LEU A 259 -7.04 -1.19 10.83
N LEU A 260 -5.82 -1.64 11.15
CA LEU A 260 -4.65 -0.76 11.21
C LEU A 260 -4.32 -0.16 9.84
N PHE A 261 -4.28 -1.01 8.81
CA PHE A 261 -4.05 -0.60 7.43
C PHE A 261 -5.13 0.38 6.94
N GLY A 262 -6.40 0.04 7.13
CA GLY A 262 -7.55 0.85 6.72
C GLY A 262 -7.59 2.20 7.44
N GLY A 263 -7.25 2.24 8.72
CA GLY A 263 -7.13 3.48 9.49
C GLY A 263 -6.07 4.41 8.91
N LEU A 264 -4.88 3.88 8.58
CA LEU A 264 -3.82 4.67 7.94
C LEU A 264 -4.19 5.12 6.52
N THR A 265 -4.83 4.24 5.74
CA THR A 265 -5.29 4.58 4.38
C THR A 265 -6.33 5.69 4.43
N LEU A 266 -7.25 5.66 5.40
CA LEU A 266 -8.20 6.74 5.63
C LEU A 266 -7.49 8.05 5.98
N LEU A 267 -6.53 8.02 6.90
CA LEU A 267 -5.75 9.21 7.27
C LEU A 267 -4.94 9.77 6.09
N ALA A 268 -4.31 8.91 5.29
CA ALA A 268 -3.59 9.29 4.08
C ALA A 268 -4.55 9.92 3.05
N GLY A 269 -5.74 9.34 2.87
CA GLY A 269 -6.78 9.90 2.02
C GLY A 269 -7.26 11.29 2.48
N ILE A 270 -7.51 11.47 3.77
CA ILE A 270 -7.87 12.78 4.35
C ILE A 270 -6.74 13.80 4.11
N TRP A 271 -5.49 13.38 4.29
CA TRP A 271 -4.35 14.24 3.99
C TRP A 271 -4.31 14.64 2.51
N ILE A 272 -4.46 13.69 1.59
CA ILE A 272 -4.50 13.96 0.14
C ILE A 272 -5.64 14.94 -0.19
N ILE A 273 -6.83 14.71 0.34
CA ILE A 273 -7.99 15.59 0.13
C ILE A 273 -7.68 17.01 0.61
N SER A 274 -7.15 17.16 1.83
CA SER A 274 -6.77 18.47 2.39
C SER A 274 -5.67 19.16 1.57
N PHE A 275 -4.71 18.39 1.07
CA PHE A 275 -3.61 18.88 0.25
C PHE A 275 -4.09 19.33 -1.12
N CYS A 276 -4.97 18.58 -1.79
CA CYS A 276 -5.59 18.98 -3.05
C CYS A 276 -6.45 20.26 -2.87
N MET A 277 -7.20 20.38 -1.76
CA MET A 277 -7.94 21.60 -1.46
C MET A 277 -7.03 22.81 -1.31
N LEU A 278 -5.91 22.67 -0.59
CA LEU A 278 -4.91 23.71 -0.44
C LEU A 278 -4.27 24.07 -1.79
N LEU A 279 -3.81 23.07 -2.56
CA LEU A 279 -3.25 23.27 -3.89
C LEU A 279 -4.21 24.02 -4.81
N ASN A 280 -5.50 23.69 -4.76
CA ASN A 280 -6.52 24.36 -5.57
C ASN A 280 -6.71 25.85 -5.25
N THR A 281 -6.19 26.34 -4.11
CA THR A 281 -6.16 27.78 -3.85
C THR A 281 -5.15 28.51 -4.75
N TRP A 282 -4.01 27.86 -5.04
CA TRP A 282 -2.95 28.37 -5.91
C TRP A 282 -3.13 27.98 -7.37
N VAL A 283 -3.59 26.74 -7.60
CA VAL A 283 -3.73 26.12 -8.90
C VAL A 283 -5.21 26.04 -9.24
N THR A 284 -5.67 26.89 -10.16
CA THR A 284 -7.08 26.93 -10.60
C THR A 284 -7.41 25.88 -11.67
N ASN A 285 -6.60 24.83 -11.79
CA ASN A 285 -6.70 23.80 -12.81
C ASN A 285 -6.64 22.39 -12.20
N ALA A 286 -7.73 21.64 -12.30
CA ALA A 286 -7.85 20.30 -11.74
C ALA A 286 -6.83 19.29 -12.31
N TYR A 287 -6.46 19.42 -13.60
CA TYR A 287 -5.46 18.55 -14.22
C TYR A 287 -4.07 18.81 -13.65
N LEU A 288 -3.71 20.08 -13.46
CA LEU A 288 -2.44 20.45 -12.85
C LEU A 288 -2.39 20.05 -11.36
N THR A 289 -3.49 20.20 -10.62
CA THR A 289 -3.60 19.69 -9.25
C THR A 289 -3.41 18.18 -9.19
N THR A 290 -4.02 17.44 -10.12
CA THR A 290 -3.87 15.97 -10.22
C THR A 290 -2.40 15.60 -10.47
N PHE A 291 -1.75 16.27 -11.42
CA PHE A 291 -0.34 16.03 -11.75
C PHE A 291 0.58 16.30 -10.55
N ILE A 292 0.42 17.44 -9.88
CA ILE A 292 1.25 17.81 -8.71
C ILE A 292 1.00 16.83 -7.56
N ALA A 293 -0.25 16.50 -7.24
CA ALA A 293 -0.57 15.58 -6.16
C ALA A 293 -0.02 14.17 -6.41
N ALA A 294 -0.11 13.67 -7.65
CA ALA A 294 0.45 12.38 -8.03
C ALA A 294 1.99 12.38 -7.98
N ALA A 295 2.64 13.44 -8.49
CA ALA A 295 4.09 13.58 -8.43
C ALA A 295 4.60 13.61 -6.98
N VAL A 296 3.90 14.34 -6.11
CA VAL A 296 4.18 14.37 -4.67
C VAL A 296 4.03 12.97 -4.08
N ALA A 297 2.92 12.26 -4.33
CA ALA A 297 2.68 10.93 -3.78
C ALA A 297 3.74 9.89 -4.18
N ILE A 298 4.28 9.96 -5.40
CA ILE A 298 5.27 9.01 -5.92
C ILE A 298 6.71 9.43 -5.56
N SER A 299 6.95 10.70 -5.19
CA SER A 299 8.29 11.22 -4.92
C SER A 299 9.13 10.43 -3.89
N PRO A 300 8.59 9.84 -2.81
CA PRO A 300 9.39 9.03 -1.88
C PRO A 300 9.91 7.73 -2.49
N LEU A 301 9.23 7.22 -3.54
CA LEU A 301 9.66 6.04 -4.28
C LEU A 301 10.78 6.37 -5.26
N MET A 302 10.70 7.53 -5.93
CA MET A 302 11.69 7.98 -6.91
C MET A 302 12.96 8.54 -6.28
N LEU A 303 12.84 9.21 -5.13
CA LEU A 303 13.93 9.93 -4.46
C LEU A 303 14.11 9.48 -3.00
N PRO A 304 14.30 8.18 -2.71
CA PRO A 304 14.35 7.67 -1.34
C PRO A 304 15.48 8.31 -0.51
N GLN A 305 16.60 8.67 -1.14
CA GLN A 305 17.73 9.33 -0.46
C GLN A 305 17.38 10.73 0.07
N VAL A 306 16.49 11.46 -0.61
CA VAL A 306 16.03 12.78 -0.15
C VAL A 306 15.06 12.61 1.02
N PHE A 307 14.14 11.65 0.90
CA PHE A 307 13.15 11.36 1.92
C PHE A 307 13.71 10.65 3.16
N ARG A 308 14.96 10.15 3.09
CA ARG A 308 15.73 9.79 4.28
C ARG A 308 15.85 10.97 5.24
N PHE A 309 16.05 12.19 4.75
CA PHE A 309 16.16 13.38 5.59
C PHE A 309 14.80 14.04 5.85
N LEU A 310 13.89 13.95 4.89
CA LEU A 310 12.52 14.49 4.96
C LEU A 310 11.48 13.48 5.48
N TRP A 311 11.91 12.53 6.32
CA TRP A 311 11.05 11.47 6.85
C TRP A 311 9.93 11.99 7.77
N PHE A 312 10.04 13.24 8.24
CA PHE A 312 9.03 13.93 9.05
C PHE A 312 7.89 14.56 8.20
N LEU A 313 8.02 14.53 6.87
CA LEU A 313 6.94 14.93 5.97
C LEU A 313 5.87 13.83 5.91
N PRO A 314 4.62 14.15 5.56
CA PRO A 314 3.52 13.18 5.49
C PRO A 314 3.62 12.27 4.25
N ILE A 315 4.35 12.72 3.23
CA ILE A 315 4.40 12.13 1.87
C ILE A 315 4.88 10.67 1.88
N PRO A 316 5.95 10.28 2.63
CA PRO A 316 6.38 8.89 2.65
C PRO A 316 5.37 7.92 3.25
N TYR A 317 4.45 8.40 4.09
CA TYR A 317 3.44 7.59 4.79
C TYR A 317 2.16 7.40 3.99
N LEU A 318 2.05 7.97 2.78
CA LEU A 318 0.92 7.73 1.89
C LEU A 318 0.86 6.27 1.42
N ASP A 319 2.02 5.60 1.35
CA ASP A 319 2.13 4.16 1.16
C ASP A 319 1.83 3.45 2.51
N SER A 320 0.54 3.26 2.77
CA SER A 320 0.04 2.64 4.02
C SER A 320 0.58 1.22 4.21
N TYR A 321 0.70 0.44 3.13
CA TYR A 321 1.27 -0.91 3.18
C TYR A 321 2.75 -0.85 3.56
N ALA A 322 3.53 0.02 2.94
CA ALA A 322 4.94 0.13 3.29
C ALA A 322 5.15 0.60 4.74
N THR A 323 4.25 1.45 5.22
CA THR A 323 4.21 1.92 6.60
C THR A 323 3.87 0.80 7.58
N VAL A 324 2.86 -0.04 7.33
CA VAL A 324 2.47 -1.13 8.26
C VAL A 324 3.46 -2.31 8.21
N SER A 325 3.90 -2.70 7.02
CA SER A 325 4.87 -3.80 6.83
C SER A 325 6.27 -3.47 7.35
N GLY A 326 6.58 -2.18 7.52
CA GLY A 326 7.91 -1.69 7.91
C GLY A 326 8.90 -1.58 6.76
N THR A 327 8.48 -1.86 5.52
CA THR A 327 9.34 -1.66 4.35
C THR A 327 9.67 -0.19 4.12
N LEU A 328 8.88 0.76 4.66
CA LEU A 328 9.19 2.19 4.63
C LEU A 328 10.48 2.52 5.42
N ILE A 329 10.70 1.85 6.57
CA ILE A 329 11.93 2.01 7.37
C ILE A 329 13.15 1.63 6.55
N ASP A 330 13.06 0.52 5.83
CA ASP A 330 14.13 0.03 4.96
C ASP A 330 14.36 0.96 3.75
N ARG A 331 13.27 1.43 3.13
CA ARG A 331 13.31 2.32 1.96
C ARG A 331 13.96 3.66 2.29
N LEU A 332 13.61 4.25 3.43
CA LEU A 332 14.14 5.55 3.88
C LEU A 332 15.43 5.42 4.69
N ASN A 333 15.80 4.21 5.13
CA ASN A 333 16.86 3.97 6.10
C ASN A 333 16.68 4.81 7.38
N GLN A 334 15.45 4.84 7.91
CA GLN A 334 15.08 5.63 9.09
C GLN A 334 14.28 4.78 10.10
N PRO A 335 14.87 4.40 11.25
CA PRO A 335 14.21 3.53 12.22
C PRO A 335 13.02 4.17 12.93
N LEU A 336 12.95 5.50 12.93
CA LEU A 336 11.85 6.28 13.52
C LEU A 336 10.61 6.36 12.62
N ALA A 337 10.69 5.94 11.35
CA ALA A 337 9.56 5.95 10.41
C ALA A 337 8.55 4.83 10.74
N SER A 338 7.99 4.86 11.94
CA SER A 338 7.08 3.86 12.47
C SER A 338 5.62 4.14 12.09
N THR A 339 4.76 3.14 12.28
CA THR A 339 3.32 3.23 11.97
C THR A 339 2.63 4.36 12.73
N TRP A 340 2.87 4.45 14.04
CA TRP A 340 2.24 5.45 14.90
C TRP A 340 2.76 6.86 14.63
N ILE A 341 4.06 6.99 14.36
CA ILE A 341 4.65 8.27 13.98
C ILE A 341 4.09 8.73 12.63
N GLY A 342 3.95 7.82 11.66
CA GLY A 342 3.29 8.12 10.38
C GLY A 342 1.86 8.61 10.55
N ALA A 343 1.06 7.94 11.37
CA ALA A 343 -0.31 8.38 11.68
C ALA A 343 -0.33 9.77 12.32
N GLY A 344 0.56 10.03 13.28
CA GLY A 344 0.69 11.33 13.94
C GLY A 344 1.08 12.44 12.97
N LEU A 345 2.06 12.19 12.09
CA LEU A 345 2.51 13.14 11.09
C LEU A 345 1.41 13.45 10.07
N LEU A 346 0.68 12.43 9.58
CA LEU A 346 -0.47 12.64 8.70
C LEU A 346 -1.51 13.57 9.35
N LEU A 347 -1.86 13.33 10.62
CA LEU A 347 -2.81 14.17 11.35
C LEU A 347 -2.32 15.61 11.53
N VAL A 348 -1.07 15.79 11.97
CA VAL A 348 -0.49 17.13 12.15
C VAL A 348 -0.52 17.90 10.83
N TRP A 349 -0.14 17.26 9.73
CA TRP A 349 -0.13 17.91 8.42
C TRP A 349 -1.51 18.13 7.81
N VAL A 350 -2.52 17.33 8.17
CA VAL A 350 -3.93 17.64 7.84
C VAL A 350 -4.33 18.97 8.49
N ILE A 351 -4.01 19.17 9.77
CA ILE A 351 -4.32 20.41 10.49
C ILE A 351 -3.59 21.60 9.85
N VAL A 352 -2.30 21.44 9.53
CA VAL A 352 -1.51 22.48 8.84
C VAL A 352 -2.12 22.84 7.48
N ASN A 353 -2.46 21.85 6.65
CA ASN A 353 -3.06 22.08 5.34
C ASN A 353 -4.39 22.84 5.45
N LEU A 354 -5.25 22.44 6.39
CA LEU A 354 -6.53 23.09 6.63
C LEU A 354 -6.39 24.51 7.19
N GLY A 355 -5.42 24.73 8.08
CA GLY A 355 -5.12 26.06 8.62
C GLY A 355 -4.63 27.02 7.53
N LEU A 356 -3.70 26.57 6.69
CA LEU A 356 -3.18 27.33 5.55
C LEU A 356 -4.27 27.60 4.51
N PHE A 357 -5.12 26.60 4.23
CA PHE A 357 -6.27 26.75 3.33
C PHE A 357 -7.23 27.81 3.87
N GLY A 358 -7.62 27.72 5.15
CA GLY A 358 -8.52 28.68 5.78
C GLY A 358 -7.97 30.10 5.78
N TYR A 359 -6.67 30.28 6.04
CA TYR A 359 -6.00 31.58 5.94
C TYR A 359 -6.03 32.15 4.52
N ARG A 360 -5.72 31.33 3.52
CA ARG A 360 -5.71 31.75 2.11
C ARG A 360 -7.09 32.17 1.62
N VAL A 361 -8.12 31.36 1.87
CA VAL A 361 -9.48 31.68 1.40
C VAL A 361 -10.00 32.96 2.07
N LYS A 362 -9.68 33.22 3.34
CA LYS A 362 -10.04 34.51 3.99
C LYS A 362 -9.40 35.71 3.29
N LYS A 363 -8.12 35.60 2.88
CA LYS A 363 -7.40 36.66 2.17
C LYS A 363 -7.95 36.94 0.76
N GLU A 364 -8.61 35.97 0.13
CA GLU A 364 -9.22 36.16 -1.20
C GLU A 364 -10.60 36.83 -1.15
N VAL A 365 -11.27 36.80 0.00
CA VAL A 365 -12.61 37.37 0.22
C VAL A 365 -12.55 38.79 0.79
N ALA A 366 -11.43 39.15 1.43
CA ALA A 366 -11.11 40.50 1.88
C ALA A 366 -10.40 41.28 0.76
#